data_AF-A0A4Y2MYG9-F1
#
_entry.id   AF-A0A4Y2MYG9-F1
#
_cell.length_a   1.000
_cell.length_b   1.000
_cell.length_c   1.000
_cell.angle_alpha   90.00
_cell.angle_beta   90.00
_cell.angle_gamma   90.00
#
_symmetry.space_group_name_H-M   'P 1'
#
loop_
_entity.id
_entity.type
_entity.pdbx_description
1 polymer ?
#
loop_
_entity_poly.entity_id
_entity_poly.type
_entity_poly.pdbx_seq_one_letter_code
_entity_poly.pdbx_strand_id
1 'polypeptide(L)'
;MVLNARQFSEEAQETRNKHNRKFGELFIRKTSRIDTNKDLINRLLITSDPFIANLRARPKTKGGKISKEVRELLEIRALAAIHQDAILSESSDTEESESDLEESFRFRIII
;
A
#
# COMPACT_ATOMS: atom_id res chain seq x y z
N MET A 1 5.74 1.72 9.80
CA MET A 1 5.48 1.78 8.34
C MET A 1 6.39 2.83 7.72
N VAL A 2 7.46 2.42 7.05
CA VAL A 2 8.40 3.37 6.41
C VAL A 2 7.81 3.82 5.08
N LEU A 3 7.46 5.10 4.98
CA LEU A 3 6.99 5.71 3.75
C LEU A 3 8.19 6.07 2.86
N ASN A 4 8.28 5.41 1.71
CA ASN A 4 9.34 5.61 0.73
C ASN A 4 8.97 6.77 -0.22
N ALA A 5 9.93 7.67 -0.48
CA ALA A 5 9.72 8.89 -1.29
C ALA A 5 9.08 8.64 -2.67
N ARG A 6 9.27 7.44 -3.24
CA ARG A 6 8.61 7.03 -4.50
C ARG A 6 7.08 7.02 -4.43
N GLN A 7 6.47 6.75 -3.27
CA GLN A 7 5.02 6.70 -3.11
C GLN A 7 4.35 8.07 -3.21
N PHE A 8 5.09 9.16 -2.92
CA PHE A 8 4.62 10.54 -2.99
C PHE A 8 5.21 11.32 -4.16
N SER A 9 5.81 10.62 -5.12
CA SER A 9 6.36 11.26 -6.32
C SER A 9 5.26 11.88 -7.17
N GLU A 10 5.54 13.04 -7.77
CA GLU A 10 4.68 13.70 -8.76
C GLU A 10 4.30 12.74 -9.91
N GLU A 11 5.24 11.90 -10.35
CA GLU A 11 5.01 10.90 -11.39
C GLU A 11 3.90 9.90 -11.01
N ALA A 12 3.83 9.52 -9.73
CA ALA A 12 2.78 8.64 -9.22
C ALA A 12 1.40 9.33 -9.25
N GLN A 13 1.36 10.63 -8.92
CA GLN A 13 0.13 11.43 -8.97
C GLN A 13 -0.33 11.66 -10.41
N GLU A 14 0.58 12.02 -11.33
CA GLU A 14 0.25 12.24 -12.74
C GLU A 14 -0.29 10.98 -13.40
N THR A 15 0.35 9.83 -13.15
CA THR A 15 -0.11 8.53 -13.62
C THR A 15 -1.52 8.22 -13.13
N ARG A 16 -1.82 8.55 -11.86
CA ARG A 16 -3.17 8.37 -11.29
C ARG A 16 -4.19 9.30 -11.96
N ASN A 17 -3.83 10.55 -12.21
CA ASN A 17 -4.69 11.51 -12.91
C ASN A 17 -5.01 11.06 -14.34
N LYS A 18 -4.03 10.47 -15.03
CA LYS A 18 -4.23 9.87 -16.37
C LYS A 18 -5.24 8.71 -16.33
N HIS A 19 -5.17 7.85 -15.30
CA HIS A 19 -6.17 6.81 -15.11
C HIS A 19 -7.56 7.38 -14.85
N ASN A 20 -7.69 8.42 -14.03
CA ASN A 20 -8.98 9.05 -13.74
C ASN A 20 -9.66 9.59 -15.00
N ARG A 21 -8.90 10.26 -15.88
CA ARG A 21 -9.41 10.73 -17.18
C ARG A 21 -9.93 9.57 -18.03
N LYS A 22 -9.15 8.48 -18.16
CA LYS A 22 -9.56 7.28 -18.90
C LYS A 22 -10.80 6.60 -18.32
N PHE A 23 -10.94 6.58 -16.99
CA PHE A 23 -12.14 6.05 -16.34
C PHE A 23 -13.38 6.89 -16.69
N GLY A 24 -13.24 8.21 -16.68
CA GLY A 24 -14.29 9.15 -17.12
C GLY A 24 -14.79 8.93 -18.56
N GLU A 25 -13.89 8.55 -19.46
CA GLU A 25 -14.22 8.37 -20.88
C GLU A 25 -14.85 7.00 -21.18
N LEU A 26 -14.32 5.93 -20.57
CA LEU A 26 -14.58 4.56 -21.03
C LEU A 26 -15.46 3.73 -20.09
N PHE A 27 -15.55 4.10 -18.80
CA PHE A 27 -16.05 3.18 -17.77
C PHE A 27 -17.14 3.76 -16.89
N ILE A 28 -17.68 4.93 -17.24
CA ILE A 28 -18.68 5.63 -16.45
C ILE A 28 -19.94 5.88 -17.27
N ARG A 29 -21.11 5.64 -16.67
CA ARG A 29 -22.39 6.03 -17.26
C ARG A 29 -22.58 7.53 -17.16
N LYS A 30 -22.85 8.18 -18.30
CA LYS A 30 -23.13 9.62 -18.39
C LYS A 30 -24.62 9.93 -18.21
N THR A 31 -25.24 9.34 -17.18
CA THR A 31 -26.67 9.48 -16.90
C THR A 31 -26.95 10.65 -15.95
N SER A 32 -26.33 10.63 -14.77
CA SER A 32 -26.44 11.69 -13.77
C SER A 32 -25.09 11.95 -13.14
N ARG A 33 -24.91 13.13 -12.51
CA ARG A 33 -23.68 13.43 -11.75
C ARG A 33 -23.45 12.44 -10.61
N ILE A 34 -24.52 11.96 -9.97
CA ILE A 34 -24.46 11.01 -8.87
C ILE A 34 -23.94 9.66 -9.38
N ASP A 35 -24.53 9.15 -10.45
CA ASP A 35 -24.10 7.88 -11.05
C ASP A 35 -22.67 7.97 -11.59
N THR A 36 -22.33 9.11 -12.20
CA THR A 36 -20.99 9.38 -12.71
C THR A 36 -19.94 9.30 -11.60
N ASN A 37 -20.18 9.98 -10.48
CA ASN A 37 -19.26 9.98 -9.35
C ASN A 37 -19.21 8.61 -8.66
N LYS A 38 -20.34 7.91 -8.56
CA LYS A 38 -20.41 6.56 -7.99
C LYS A 38 -19.56 5.58 -8.81
N ASP A 39 -19.70 5.60 -10.13
CA ASP A 39 -18.92 4.74 -11.03
C ASP A 39 -17.42 5.09 -10.96
N LEU A 40 -17.07 6.38 -10.89
CA LEU A 40 -15.67 6.83 -10.74
C LEU A 40 -15.04 6.29 -9.45
N ILE A 41 -15.72 6.49 -8.31
CA ILE A 41 -15.22 6.08 -7.00
C ILE A 41 -15.08 4.56 -6.93
N ASN A 42 -16.11 3.81 -7.36
CA ASN A 42 -16.06 2.35 -7.37
C ASN A 42 -14.86 1.84 -8.18
N ARG A 43 -14.60 2.45 -9.35
CA ARG A 43 -13.46 2.06 -10.18
C ARG A 43 -12.13 2.40 -9.51
N LEU A 44 -12.03 3.56 -8.88
CA LEU A 44 -10.82 3.97 -8.17
C LEU A 44 -10.52 3.04 -6.99
N LEU A 45 -11.53 2.65 -6.22
CA LEU A 45 -11.41 1.70 -5.11
C LEU A 45 -10.89 0.34 -5.59
N ILE A 46 -11.53 -0.25 -6.59
CA ILE A 46 -11.11 -1.54 -7.17
C ILE A 46 -9.68 -1.48 -7.70
N THR A 47 -9.28 -0.36 -8.32
CA THR A 47 -7.92 -0.24 -8.88
C THR A 47 -6.84 -0.01 -7.84
N SER A 48 -7.20 0.55 -6.69
CA SER A 48 -6.29 0.85 -5.58
C SER A 48 -6.20 -0.27 -4.55
N ASP A 49 -7.15 -1.20 -4.57
CA ASP A 49 -7.17 -2.37 -3.68
C ASP A 49 -5.89 -3.22 -3.83
N PRO A 50 -5.09 -3.39 -2.76
CA PRO A 50 -3.84 -4.14 -2.81
C PRO A 50 -4.02 -5.63 -3.12
N PHE A 51 -5.10 -6.24 -2.61
CA PHE A 51 -5.40 -7.65 -2.81
C PHE A 51 -5.72 -7.91 -4.28
N ILE A 52 -6.64 -7.14 -4.87
CA ILE A 52 -6.97 -7.20 -6.29
C ILE A 52 -5.74 -6.86 -7.14
N ALA A 53 -4.94 -5.86 -6.75
CA ALA A 53 -3.73 -5.48 -7.48
C ALA A 53 -2.65 -6.58 -7.47
N ASN A 54 -2.59 -7.41 -6.43
CA ASN A 54 -1.67 -8.54 -6.36
C ASN A 54 -2.16 -9.74 -7.18
N LEU A 55 -3.48 -9.91 -7.34
CA LEU A 55 -4.06 -10.92 -8.21
C LEU A 55 -3.98 -10.56 -9.71
N ARG A 56 -3.86 -9.28 -10.05
CA ARG A 56 -3.73 -8.83 -11.45
C ARG A 56 -2.38 -9.22 -12.02
N ALA A 57 -2.38 -9.70 -13.27
CA ALA A 57 -1.17 -9.91 -14.04
C ALA A 57 -0.40 -8.58 -14.19
N ARG A 58 0.82 -8.52 -13.64
CA ARG A 58 1.68 -7.35 -13.76
C ARG A 58 2.55 -7.48 -15.01
N PRO A 59 2.62 -6.44 -15.86
CA PRO A 59 3.58 -6.43 -16.97
C PRO A 59 5.00 -6.50 -16.41
N LYS A 60 5.84 -7.32 -17.04
CA LYS A 60 7.27 -7.41 -16.69
C LYS A 60 7.93 -6.06 -16.97
N THR A 61 8.42 -5.37 -15.94
CA THR A 61 9.20 -4.17 -16.11
C THR A 61 10.67 -4.54 -16.37
N LYS A 62 11.32 -3.83 -17.30
CA LYS A 62 12.76 -3.96 -17.49
C LYS A 62 13.44 -3.23 -16.34
N GLY A 63 14.16 -3.96 -15.49
CA GLY A 63 14.99 -3.34 -14.45
C GLY A 63 16.10 -2.51 -15.08
N GLY A 64 16.23 -1.25 -14.67
CA GLY A 64 17.39 -0.42 -15.01
C GLY A 64 18.65 -0.95 -14.35
N LYS A 65 19.82 -0.73 -14.98
CA LYS A 65 21.11 -1.02 -14.35
C LYS A 65 21.34 -0.02 -13.22
N ILE A 66 21.66 -0.52 -12.03
CA ILE A 66 22.05 0.29 -10.86
C ILE A 66 23.58 0.17 -10.71
N SER A 67 24.27 1.27 -10.37
CA SER A 67 25.71 1.25 -10.11
C SER A 67 26.04 0.40 -8.87
N LYS A 68 27.27 -0.12 -8.80
CA LYS A 68 27.73 -0.94 -7.66
C LYS A 68 27.64 -0.18 -6.33
N GLU A 69 28.10 1.07 -6.33
CA GLU A 69 28.07 1.95 -5.16
C GLU A 69 26.64 2.16 -4.60
N VAL A 70 25.66 2.41 -5.45
CA VAL A 70 24.26 2.58 -5.02
C VAL A 70 23.69 1.26 -4.48
N ARG A 71 24.10 0.11 -5.02
CA ARG A 71 23.70 -1.20 -4.51
C ARG A 71 24.27 -1.44 -3.10
N GLU A 72 25.55 -1.16 -2.90
CA GLU A 72 26.22 -1.31 -1.60
C GLU A 72 25.55 -0.45 -0.52
N LEU A 73 25.22 0.81 -0.84
CA LEU A 73 24.50 1.69 0.09
C LEU A 73 23.09 1.18 0.45
N LEU A 74 22.39 0.54 -0.49
CA LEU A 74 21.07 -0.04 -0.23
C LEU A 74 21.15 -1.31 0.62
N GLU A 75 22.17 -2.14 0.40
CA GLU A 75 22.38 -3.39 1.17
C GLU A 75 22.78 -3.09 2.62
N ILE A 76 23.64 -2.10 2.87
CA ILE A 76 24.01 -1.67 4.23
C ILE A 76 22.77 -1.24 5.04
N ARG A 77 21.86 -0.50 4.42
CA ARG A 77 20.61 -0.06 5.06
C ARG A 77 19.68 -1.23 5.40
N ALA A 78 19.64 -2.26 4.55
CA ALA A 78 18.80 -3.43 4.78
C ALA A 78 19.30 -4.26 5.97
N LEU A 79 20.63 -4.45 6.08
CA LEU A 79 21.25 -5.15 7.21
C LEU A 79 21.04 -4.41 8.54
N ALA A 80 21.14 -3.08 8.52
CA ALA A 80 20.91 -2.26 9.73
C ALA A 80 19.47 -2.35 10.27
N ALA A 81 18.47 -2.52 9.39
CA ALA A 81 17.08 -2.68 9.81
C ALA A 81 16.85 -4.01 10.54
N ILE A 82 17.43 -5.11 10.04
CA ILE A 82 17.32 -6.44 10.66
C ILE A 82 18.01 -6.47 12.04
N HIS A 83 19.12 -5.74 12.18
CA HIS A 83 19.89 -5.75 13.43
C HIS A 83 19.20 -5.02 14.59
N GLN A 84 18.26 -4.10 14.33
CA GLN A 84 17.48 -3.44 15.39
C GLN A 84 16.31 -4.31 15.87
N ASP A 85 15.71 -5.08 14.97
CA ASP A 85 14.65 -6.04 15.33
C ASP A 85 15.19 -7.17 16.22
N ALA A 86 16.46 -7.55 16.04
CA ALA A 86 17.13 -8.56 16.87
C ALA A 86 17.44 -8.06 18.30
N ILE A 87 17.79 -6.78 18.48
CA ILE A 87 18.12 -6.22 19.81
C ILE A 87 16.86 -6.08 20.69
N LEU A 88 15.68 -5.89 20.08
CA LEU A 88 14.40 -5.84 20.81
C LEU A 88 13.89 -7.22 21.27
N SER A 89 14.46 -8.32 20.77
CA SER A 89 14.04 -9.68 21.13
C SER A 89 14.78 -10.24 22.36
N GLU A 90 15.83 -9.59 22.86
CA GLU A 90 16.67 -10.11 23.96
C GLU A 90 16.39 -9.47 25.34
N SER A 91 15.41 -8.57 25.47
CA SER A 91 14.97 -8.08 26.79
C SER A 91 13.47 -8.27 27.00
N SER A 92 13.03 -9.52 27.11
CA SER A 92 11.75 -9.84 27.73
C SER A 92 11.99 -10.77 28.92
N ASP A 93 12.42 -10.19 30.04
CA ASP A 93 12.24 -10.83 31.33
C ASP A 93 10.73 -10.98 31.56
N THR A 94 10.35 -12.24 31.77
CA THR A 94 8.97 -12.69 31.91
C THR A 94 8.55 -12.47 33.35
N GLU A 95 7.57 -11.59 33.57
CA GLU A 95 6.78 -11.59 34.80
C GLU A 95 5.33 -11.82 34.42
N GLU A 96 4.83 -12.99 34.82
CA GLU A 96 3.47 -13.46 34.64
C GLU A 96 2.50 -12.57 35.42
N SER A 97 1.38 -12.20 34.80
CA SER A 97 0.15 -11.87 35.52
C SER A 97 -1.06 -12.06 34.60
N GLU A 98 -1.84 -13.08 34.90
CA GLU A 98 -3.16 -13.39 34.34
C GLU A 98 -4.18 -12.28 34.66
N SER A 99 -5.02 -11.89 33.70
CA SER A 99 -6.47 -11.70 33.94
C SER A 99 -7.25 -11.39 32.65
N ASP A 100 -8.26 -12.24 32.45
CA ASP A 100 -9.58 -12.07 31.83
C ASP A 100 -9.72 -11.74 30.33
N LEU A 101 -10.04 -12.83 29.61
CA LEU A 101 -10.72 -12.88 28.32
C LEU A 101 -12.19 -12.44 28.45
N GLU A 102 -12.74 -12.04 27.31
CA GLU A 102 -14.16 -11.77 27.02
C GLU A 102 -14.65 -10.35 27.38
N GLU A 103 -14.48 -9.41 26.45
CA GLU A 103 -15.68 -8.81 25.87
C GLU A 103 -15.41 -8.08 24.54
N SER A 104 -16.13 -8.53 23.52
CA SER A 104 -16.67 -7.66 22.47
C SER A 104 -15.70 -7.18 21.39
N PHE A 105 -15.26 -8.10 20.53
CA PHE A 105 -15.02 -7.80 19.10
C PHE A 105 -16.34 -7.40 18.42
N ARG A 106 -16.93 -6.29 18.85
CA ARG A 106 -18.03 -5.62 18.17
C ARG A 106 -17.43 -4.57 17.24
N PHE A 107 -16.78 -5.04 16.18
CA PHE A 107 -16.55 -4.20 14.99
C PHE A 107 -17.90 -3.89 14.36
N ARG A 108 -18.54 -2.83 14.84
CA ARG A 108 -19.70 -2.23 14.20
C ARG A 108 -19.19 -1.15 13.25
N ILE A 109 -18.88 -1.57 12.02
CA ILE A 109 -18.84 -0.64 10.89
C ILE A 109 -20.28 -0.18 10.69
N ILE A 110 -20.55 1.07 11.06
CA ILE A 110 -21.82 1.75 10.75
C ILE A 110 -21.69 2.23 9.30
N ILE A 111 -22.70 1.84 8.50
CA ILE A 111 -22.94 2.24 7.11
C ILE A 111 -23.30 3.73 7.05
#